data_AF-A0A4V1UP68-F1
#
_entry.id   AF-A0A4V1UP68-F1
#
_cell.length_a   1.000
_cell.length_b   1.000
_cell.length_c   1.000
_cell.angle_alpha   90.00
_cell.angle_beta   90.00
_cell.angle_gamma   90.00
#
_symmetry.space_group_name_H-M   'P 1'
#
loop_
_entity.id
_entity.type
_entity.pdbx_description
1 polymer ?
#
loop_
_entity_poly.entity_id
_entity_poly.type
_entity_poly.pdbx_seq_one_letter_code
_entity_poly.pdbx_strand_id
1 'polypeptide(L)'
;VVNVEVTSYASRFVTVLGQVGAPGLVPINRPYRLSEILARVGSTQASAADYIVVRSEGGSEKRYQIEDLATGDATKDPYVTPGDKIFAPTAEVFYMSGQVNAPGPFPMKSGMTVRQAIARAGGLTASGSDKKVEVTRSGKKTKLSGDALVQPGDVLVVGERLF
;
A
#
# COMPACT_ATOMS: atom_id res chain seq x y z
N VAL A 1 -11.80 -41.24 35.64
CA VAL A 1 -11.53 -39.86 35.17
C VAL A 1 -11.22 -39.97 33.69
N VAL A 2 -12.10 -39.49 32.82
CA VAL A 2 -11.85 -39.51 31.37
C VAL A 2 -11.07 -38.24 31.04
N ASN A 3 -9.83 -38.41 30.61
CA ASN A 3 -9.02 -37.32 30.09
C ASN A 3 -9.35 -37.19 28.61
N VAL A 4 -9.99 -36.07 28.23
CA VAL A 4 -10.27 -35.76 26.81
C VAL A 4 -9.21 -34.76 26.37
N GLU A 5 -8.22 -35.24 25.64
CA GLU A 5 -7.28 -34.39 24.89
C GLU A 5 -7.98 -33.95 23.60
N VAL A 6 -8.20 -32.64 23.44
CA VAL A 6 -8.82 -32.08 22.23
C VAL A 6 -7.76 -31.98 21.13
N THR A 7 -7.64 -33.00 20.28
CA THR A 7 -6.60 -33.08 19.22
C THR A 7 -6.99 -32.45 17.88
N SER A 8 -8.10 -31.71 17.78
CA SER A 8 -8.27 -30.72 16.71
C SER A 8 -9.27 -29.64 17.10
N TYR A 9 -8.76 -28.50 17.56
CA TYR A 9 -9.43 -27.28 17.15
C TYR A 9 -9.30 -27.25 15.63
N ALA A 10 -10.39 -27.46 14.88
CA ALA A 10 -10.49 -26.93 13.52
C ALA A 10 -10.20 -25.44 13.67
N SER A 11 -8.93 -25.07 13.46
CA SER A 11 -8.40 -23.86 14.07
C SER A 11 -9.05 -22.69 13.34
N ARG A 12 -9.89 -21.95 14.05
CA ARG A 12 -10.59 -20.79 13.49
C ARG A 12 -9.57 -19.67 13.38
N PHE A 13 -8.87 -19.56 12.26
CA PHE A 13 -7.90 -18.51 12.02
C PHE A 13 -8.15 -17.83 10.68
N VAL A 14 -7.62 -16.62 10.55
CA VAL A 14 -7.37 -15.99 9.25
C VAL A 14 -5.88 -16.02 8.97
N THR A 15 -5.53 -16.04 7.68
CA THR A 15 -4.14 -15.99 7.25
C THR A 15 -3.80 -14.57 6.83
N VAL A 16 -2.84 -13.93 7.47
CA VAL A 16 -2.39 -12.58 7.11
C VAL A 16 -1.02 -12.66 6.43
N LEU A 17 -0.90 -12.07 5.24
CA LEU A 17 0.27 -12.15 4.37
C LEU A 17 0.70 -10.78 3.88
N GLY A 18 1.96 -10.65 3.49
CA GLY A 18 2.48 -9.47 2.77
C GLY A 18 3.06 -8.39 3.67
N GLN A 19 2.92 -7.13 3.26
CA GLN A 19 3.55 -5.95 3.86
C GLN A 19 2.82 -5.48 5.14
N VAL A 20 2.77 -6.35 6.16
CA VAL A 20 2.27 -6.02 7.51
C VAL A 20 3.40 -6.15 8.55
N GLY A 21 3.21 -5.61 9.74
CA GLY A 21 4.21 -5.70 10.82
C GLY A 21 4.61 -7.15 11.17
N ALA A 22 3.62 -8.04 11.31
CA ALA A 22 3.82 -9.44 11.66
C ALA A 22 2.89 -10.37 10.85
N PRO A 23 3.30 -10.85 9.66
CA PRO A 23 2.53 -11.81 8.88
C PRO A 23 2.40 -13.15 9.61
N GLY A 24 1.29 -13.85 9.40
CA GLY A 24 1.06 -15.16 10.01
C GLY A 24 -0.41 -15.52 10.18
N LEU A 25 -0.65 -16.60 10.92
CA LEU A 25 -2.00 -17.03 11.28
C LEU A 25 -2.50 -16.23 12.47
N VAL A 26 -3.69 -15.64 12.36
CA VAL A 26 -4.32 -14.88 13.44
C VAL A 26 -5.57 -15.64 13.92
N PRO A 27 -5.58 -16.15 15.17
CA PRO A 27 -6.75 -16.84 15.72
C PRO A 27 -7.98 -15.93 15.85
N ILE A 28 -9.15 -16.49 15.53
CA ILE A 28 -10.46 -15.87 15.62
C ILE A 28 -11.31 -16.59 16.66
N ASN A 29 -11.52 -15.93 17.79
CA ASN A 29 -12.37 -16.40 18.89
C ASN A 29 -13.71 -15.65 19.03
N ARG A 30 -13.87 -14.54 18.30
CA ARG A 30 -15.11 -13.75 18.18
C ARG A 30 -15.17 -13.12 16.79
N PRO A 31 -16.30 -12.51 16.37
CA PRO A 31 -16.30 -11.67 15.18
C PRO A 31 -15.26 -10.54 15.32
N TYR A 32 -14.32 -10.47 14.38
CA TYR A 32 -13.35 -9.38 14.24
C TYR A 32 -13.61 -8.64 12.94
N ARG A 33 -13.42 -7.33 12.96
CA ARG A 33 -13.35 -6.54 11.74
C ARG A 33 -11.96 -6.62 11.11
N LEU A 34 -11.87 -6.27 9.83
CA LEU A 34 -10.61 -6.26 9.09
C LEU A 34 -9.61 -5.29 9.74
N SER A 35 -10.06 -4.10 10.15
CA SER A 35 -9.25 -3.12 10.90
C SER A 35 -8.63 -3.71 12.19
N GLU A 36 -9.40 -4.49 12.95
CA GLU A 36 -8.94 -5.14 14.19
C GLU A 36 -7.87 -6.19 13.91
N ILE A 37 -7.99 -6.95 12.81
CA ILE A 37 -6.95 -7.91 12.40
C ILE A 37 -5.67 -7.17 12.00
N LEU A 38 -5.79 -6.08 11.22
CA LEU A 38 -4.63 -5.27 10.84
C LEU A 38 -3.92 -4.70 12.07
N ALA A 39 -4.67 -4.16 13.04
CA ALA A 39 -4.09 -3.65 14.28
C ALA A 39 -3.31 -4.73 15.05
N ARG A 40 -3.80 -5.97 15.08
CA ARG A 40 -3.13 -7.10 15.75
C ARG A 40 -1.81 -7.51 15.10
N VAL A 41 -1.69 -7.37 13.78
CA VAL A 41 -0.46 -7.69 13.05
C VAL A 41 0.49 -6.50 12.91
N GLY A 42 0.26 -5.42 13.67
CA GLY A 42 1.11 -4.22 13.62
C GLY A 42 0.83 -3.29 12.42
N SER A 43 -0.37 -3.36 11.85
CA SER A 43 -0.81 -2.60 10.68
C SER A 43 0.03 -2.87 9.42
N THR A 44 -0.16 -2.08 8.38
CA THR A 44 0.60 -2.12 7.13
C THR A 44 1.91 -1.36 7.23
N GLN A 45 2.95 -1.90 6.58
CA GLN A 45 4.25 -1.23 6.47
C GLN A 45 4.22 -0.07 5.46
N ALA A 46 5.21 0.81 5.47
CA ALA A 46 5.31 1.95 4.55
C ALA A 46 5.47 1.54 3.06
N SER A 47 5.95 0.32 2.82
CA SER A 47 6.09 -0.33 1.50
C SER A 47 4.81 -0.98 1.01
N ALA A 48 3.75 -1.05 1.83
CA ALA A 48 2.47 -1.62 1.44
C ALA A 48 1.71 -0.69 0.49
N ALA A 49 0.89 -1.27 -0.39
CA ALA A 49 -0.12 -0.52 -1.12
C ALA A 49 -1.13 0.14 -0.17
N ASP A 50 -1.91 1.08 -0.68
CA ASP A 50 -2.97 1.77 0.07
C ASP A 50 -4.25 0.94 0.26
N TYR A 51 -4.26 -0.31 -0.21
CA TYR A 51 -5.38 -1.24 -0.08
C TYR A 51 -4.95 -2.60 0.47
N ILE A 52 -5.92 -3.29 1.06
CA ILE A 52 -5.83 -4.69 1.51
C ILE A 52 -6.71 -5.55 0.61
N VAL A 53 -6.22 -6.74 0.29
CA VAL A 53 -6.99 -7.76 -0.41
C VAL A 53 -7.48 -8.78 0.61
N VAL A 54 -8.79 -9.01 0.63
CA VAL A 54 -9.37 -10.13 1.37
C VAL A 54 -9.90 -11.15 0.39
N ARG A 55 -9.41 -12.37 0.50
CA ARG A 55 -9.91 -13.53 -0.23
C ARG A 55 -10.64 -14.45 0.75
N SER A 56 -11.94 -14.59 0.56
CA SER A 56 -12.75 -15.52 1.35
C SER A 56 -12.37 -16.96 1.04
N GLU A 57 -12.66 -17.88 1.95
CA GLU A 57 -12.49 -19.33 1.72
C GLU A 57 -13.21 -19.81 0.44
N GLY A 58 -14.39 -19.28 0.15
CA GLY A 58 -15.17 -19.56 -1.07
C GLY A 58 -14.61 -18.96 -2.36
N GLY A 59 -13.42 -18.34 -2.32
CA GLY A 59 -12.72 -17.84 -3.50
C GLY A 59 -13.07 -16.41 -3.93
N SER A 60 -14.10 -15.79 -3.33
CA SER A 60 -14.38 -14.37 -3.60
C SER A 60 -13.23 -13.47 -3.13
N GLU A 61 -12.86 -12.49 -3.93
CA GLU A 61 -11.80 -11.53 -3.64
C GLU A 61 -12.36 -10.11 -3.64
N LYS A 62 -12.02 -9.34 -2.61
CA LYS A 62 -12.40 -7.93 -2.48
C LYS A 62 -11.21 -7.09 -2.03
N ARG A 63 -11.18 -5.85 -2.52
CA ARG A 63 -10.17 -4.86 -2.14
C ARG A 63 -10.80 -3.82 -1.22
N TYR A 64 -10.09 -3.48 -0.16
CA TYR A 64 -10.50 -2.49 0.84
C TYR A 64 -9.41 -1.43 0.97
N GLN A 65 -9.77 -0.16 0.78
CA GLN A 65 -8.82 0.93 0.99
C GLN A 65 -8.49 1.05 2.48
N ILE A 66 -7.22 1.16 2.84
CA ILE A 66 -6.76 1.21 4.23
C ILE A 66 -7.33 2.43 4.94
N GLU A 67 -7.42 3.57 4.25
CA GLU A 67 -8.00 4.79 4.80
C GLU A 67 -9.47 4.57 5.20
N ASP A 68 -10.25 3.92 4.34
CA ASP A 68 -11.65 3.61 4.60
C ASP A 68 -11.82 2.72 5.84
N LEU A 69 -10.91 1.78 6.09
CA LEU A 69 -10.92 0.91 7.29
C LEU A 69 -10.66 1.68 8.59
N ALA A 70 -9.98 2.82 8.51
CA ALA A 70 -9.74 3.70 9.65
C ALA A 70 -10.90 4.69 9.87
N THR A 71 -11.78 4.88 8.89
CA THR A 71 -12.97 5.72 9.04
C THR A 71 -14.09 4.99 9.78
N GLY A 72 -14.92 5.74 10.53
CA GLY A 72 -16.01 5.17 11.33
C GLY A 72 -17.19 4.57 10.55
N ASP A 73 -17.10 4.48 9.21
CA ASP A 73 -18.15 3.89 8.37
C ASP A 73 -18.08 2.35 8.44
N ALA A 74 -18.98 1.77 9.23
CA ALA A 74 -19.06 0.34 9.46
C ALA A 74 -19.32 -0.50 8.19
N THR A 75 -19.75 0.12 7.09
CA THR A 75 -19.96 -0.57 5.79
C THR A 75 -18.66 -0.85 5.06
N LYS A 76 -17.60 -0.08 5.36
CA LYS A 76 -16.30 -0.18 4.70
C LYS A 76 -15.30 -1.06 5.44
N ASP A 77 -15.57 -1.37 6.70
CA ASP A 77 -14.75 -2.24 7.56
C ASP A 77 -15.45 -3.59 7.81
N PRO A 78 -15.30 -4.59 6.91
CA PRO A 78 -16.05 -5.83 6.98
C PRO A 78 -15.62 -6.70 8.16
N TYR A 79 -16.51 -7.60 8.60
CA TYR A 79 -16.10 -8.73 9.44
C TYR A 79 -15.31 -9.75 8.63
N VAL A 80 -14.28 -10.31 9.25
CA VAL A 80 -13.52 -11.43 8.68
C VAL A 80 -14.06 -12.77 9.20
N THR A 81 -13.97 -13.80 8.37
CA THR A 81 -14.38 -15.16 8.71
C THR A 81 -13.18 -16.10 8.80
N PRO A 82 -13.21 -17.12 9.67
CA PRO A 82 -12.19 -18.17 9.65
C PRO A 82 -12.01 -18.74 8.24
N GLY A 83 -10.75 -18.94 7.82
CA GLY A 83 -10.41 -19.35 6.46
C GLY A 83 -10.08 -18.19 5.51
N ASP A 84 -10.45 -16.95 5.84
CA ASP A 84 -10.08 -15.80 5.01
C ASP A 84 -8.57 -15.61 4.93
N LYS A 85 -8.11 -15.20 3.75
CA LYS A 85 -6.75 -14.78 3.48
C LYS A 85 -6.74 -13.27 3.30
N ILE A 86 -6.02 -12.58 4.18
CA ILE A 86 -5.84 -11.14 4.20
C ILE A 86 -4.43 -10.87 3.68
N PHE A 87 -4.32 -10.10 2.62
CA PHE A 87 -3.06 -9.84 1.96
C PHE A 87 -2.83 -8.34 1.83
N ALA A 88 -1.70 -7.87 2.35
CA ALA A 88 -1.19 -6.53 2.14
C ALA A 88 -0.16 -6.54 0.99
N PRO A 89 -0.53 -6.15 -0.23
CA PRO A 89 0.40 -6.15 -1.35
C PRO A 89 1.49 -5.09 -1.18
N THR A 90 2.60 -5.29 -1.87
CA THR A 90 3.61 -4.24 -2.05
C THR A 90 3.05 -3.11 -2.90
N ALA A 91 3.33 -1.86 -2.52
CA ALA A 91 2.96 -0.70 -3.31
C ALA A 91 3.60 -0.76 -4.70
N GLU A 92 2.86 -0.32 -5.70
CA GLU A 92 3.46 0.03 -6.98
C GLU A 92 4.45 1.17 -6.79
N VAL A 93 5.45 1.28 -7.68
CA VAL A 93 6.53 2.27 -7.55
C VAL A 93 6.55 3.22 -8.73
N PHE A 94 7.02 4.44 -8.48
CA PHE A 94 7.52 5.35 -9.52
C PHE A 94 9.00 5.62 -9.25
N TYR A 95 9.72 6.09 -10.26
CA TYR A 95 11.15 6.35 -10.21
C TYR A 95 11.42 7.84 -10.33
N MET A 96 12.31 8.35 -9.49
CA MET A 96 12.77 9.73 -9.51
C MET A 96 14.25 9.78 -9.91
N SER A 97 14.58 10.69 -10.82
CA SER A 97 15.98 11.00 -11.15
C SER A 97 16.16 12.47 -11.56
N GLY A 98 17.41 12.88 -11.76
CA GLY A 98 17.77 14.27 -12.07
C GLY A 98 17.96 15.12 -10.81
N GLN A 99 17.53 16.38 -10.88
CA GLN A 99 17.81 17.41 -9.88
C GLN A 99 16.87 17.35 -8.66
N VAL A 100 16.93 16.23 -7.93
CA VAL A 100 16.27 16.02 -6.62
C VAL A 100 17.25 15.51 -5.58
N ASN A 101 16.94 15.72 -4.30
CA ASN A 101 17.86 15.40 -3.20
C ASN A 101 18.01 13.88 -2.97
N ALA A 102 16.96 13.10 -3.25
CA ALA A 102 16.99 11.63 -3.14
C ALA A 102 16.44 10.99 -4.43
N PRO A 103 17.31 10.69 -5.42
CA PRO A 103 16.91 9.91 -6.59
C PRO A 103 16.72 8.43 -6.21
N GLY A 104 15.85 7.72 -6.94
CA GLY A 104 15.57 6.31 -6.71
C GLY A 104 14.11 5.92 -6.89
N PRO A 105 13.75 4.66 -6.58
CA PRO A 105 12.37 4.19 -6.57
C PRO A 105 11.63 4.67 -5.31
N PHE A 106 10.36 5.03 -5.46
CA PHE A 106 9.49 5.42 -4.37
C PHE A 106 8.15 4.70 -4.45
N PRO A 107 7.59 4.24 -3.30
CA PRO A 107 6.26 3.68 -3.28
C PRO A 107 5.23 4.75 -3.66
N MET A 108 4.33 4.37 -4.54
CA MET A 108 3.24 5.20 -5.02
C MET A 108 2.07 5.15 -4.04
N LYS A 109 1.35 6.27 -3.94
CA LYS A 109 0.02 6.33 -3.31
C LYS A 109 -0.98 6.79 -4.35
N SER A 110 -2.24 6.37 -4.21
CA SER A 110 -3.32 6.84 -5.09
C SER A 110 -3.42 8.37 -5.10
N GLY A 111 -3.65 8.93 -6.29
CA GLY A 111 -3.85 10.37 -6.46
C GLY A 111 -2.58 11.24 -6.30
N MET A 112 -1.39 10.64 -6.30
CA MET A 112 -0.14 11.40 -6.10
C MET A 112 0.19 12.32 -7.29
N THR A 113 0.53 13.58 -7.01
CA THR A 113 1.01 14.54 -8.01
C THR A 113 2.53 14.56 -8.17
N VAL A 114 3.03 15.10 -9.28
CA VAL A 114 4.48 15.28 -9.51
C VAL A 114 5.14 16.10 -8.40
N ARG A 115 4.50 17.16 -7.89
CA ARG A 115 5.03 17.93 -6.75
C ARG A 115 5.14 17.08 -5.48
N GLN A 116 4.14 16.25 -5.20
CA GLN A 116 4.19 15.35 -4.04
C GLN A 116 5.28 14.29 -4.20
N ALA A 117 5.50 13.79 -5.42
CA ALA A 117 6.61 12.90 -5.74
C ALA A 117 7.97 13.58 -5.52
N ILE A 118 8.16 14.83 -5.96
CA ILE A 118 9.36 15.61 -5.69
C ILE A 118 9.57 15.81 -4.19
N ALA A 119 8.52 16.15 -3.44
CA ALA A 119 8.59 16.30 -1.99
C ALA A 119 9.03 15.00 -1.30
N ARG A 120 8.53 13.84 -1.76
CA ARG A 120 8.96 12.52 -1.28
C ARG A 120 10.42 12.21 -1.57
N ALA A 121 10.95 12.71 -2.68
CA ALA A 121 12.37 12.63 -3.01
C ALA A 121 13.25 13.65 -2.27
N GLY A 122 12.77 14.20 -1.15
CA GLY A 122 13.50 15.19 -0.35
C GLY A 122 13.54 16.58 -0.96
N GLY A 123 12.69 16.87 -1.96
CA GLY A 123 12.66 18.15 -2.65
C GLY A 123 13.68 18.27 -3.79
N LEU A 124 13.67 19.44 -4.42
CA LEU A 124 14.60 19.80 -5.49
C LEU A 124 16.01 20.06 -4.92
N THR A 125 17.04 19.83 -5.73
CA THR A 125 18.37 20.40 -5.46
C THR A 125 18.36 21.91 -5.70
N ALA A 126 19.44 22.61 -5.34
CA ALA A 126 19.60 24.05 -5.62
C ALA A 126 19.49 24.39 -7.11
N SER A 127 19.82 23.45 -7.99
CA SER A 127 19.76 23.60 -9.45
C SER A 127 18.45 23.08 -10.06
N GLY A 128 17.56 22.46 -9.28
CA GLY A 128 16.35 21.83 -9.80
C GLY A 128 15.22 22.78 -10.17
N SER A 129 14.30 22.33 -11.04
CA SER A 129 13.12 23.09 -11.45
C SER A 129 11.88 22.20 -11.59
N ASP A 130 10.83 22.51 -10.83
CA ASP A 130 9.51 21.86 -10.90
C ASP A 130 8.75 22.21 -12.20
N LYS A 131 9.19 23.22 -12.95
CA LYS A 131 8.69 23.57 -14.28
C LYS A 131 9.29 22.70 -15.38
N LYS A 132 10.31 21.91 -15.06
CA LYS A 132 11.04 21.06 -16.02
C LYS A 132 11.04 19.62 -15.55
N VAL A 133 9.85 19.04 -15.49
CA VAL A 133 9.70 17.61 -15.22
C VAL A 133 9.34 16.89 -16.51
N GLU A 134 10.17 15.92 -16.87
CA GLU A 134 9.89 14.97 -17.94
C GLU A 134 9.47 13.64 -17.32
N VAL A 135 8.37 13.07 -17.82
CA VAL A 135 7.96 11.71 -17.50
C VAL A 135 8.29 10.80 -18.65
N THR A 136 8.80 9.61 -18.34
CA THR A 136 8.77 8.47 -19.25
C THR A 136 7.70 7.50 -18.75
N ARG A 137 6.63 7.32 -19.52
CA ARG A 137 5.49 6.45 -19.22
C ARG A 137 5.30 5.45 -20.34
N SER A 138 5.40 4.16 -20.05
CA SER A 138 5.27 3.08 -21.04
C SER A 138 6.15 3.30 -22.29
N GLY A 139 7.38 3.79 -22.08
CA GLY A 139 8.35 4.08 -23.16
C GLY A 139 8.14 5.41 -23.89
N LYS A 140 7.07 6.17 -23.60
CA LYS A 140 6.82 7.50 -24.19
C LYS A 140 7.30 8.60 -23.26
N LYS A 141 8.07 9.54 -23.80
CA LYS A 141 8.51 10.74 -23.08
C LYS A 141 7.51 11.88 -23.26
N THR A 142 7.16 12.56 -22.18
CA THR A 142 6.26 13.73 -22.22
C THR A 142 6.63 14.70 -21.10
N LYS A 143 6.40 16.00 -21.30
CA LYS A 143 6.56 17.00 -20.24
C LYS A 143 5.31 17.01 -19.36
N LEU A 144 5.49 16.99 -18.05
CA LEU A 144 4.41 17.13 -17.08
C LEU A 144 4.53 18.45 -16.33
N SER A 145 3.38 19.03 -15.98
CA SER A 145 3.32 20.06 -14.95
C SER A 145 3.45 19.43 -13.57
N GLY A 146 3.83 20.23 -12.57
CA GLY A 146 3.92 19.76 -11.19
C GLY A 146 2.60 19.23 -10.60
N ASP A 147 1.45 19.63 -11.15
CA ASP A 147 0.12 19.21 -10.70
C ASP A 147 -0.39 17.95 -11.40
N ALA A 148 0.33 17.47 -12.42
CA ALA A 148 -0.05 16.25 -13.11
C ALA A 148 0.04 15.03 -12.17
N LEU A 149 -0.86 14.08 -12.39
CA LEU A 149 -0.87 12.82 -11.66
C LEU A 149 0.26 11.90 -12.16
N VAL A 150 0.97 11.34 -11.18
CA VAL A 150 1.95 10.28 -11.38
C VAL A 150 1.20 8.96 -11.55
N GLN A 151 1.75 8.05 -12.35
CA GLN A 151 1.24 6.71 -12.56
C GLN A 151 2.25 5.64 -12.16
N PRO A 152 1.79 4.42 -11.86
CA PRO A 152 2.67 3.29 -11.61
C PRO A 152 3.68 3.09 -12.74
N GLY A 153 4.95 2.91 -12.38
CA GLY A 153 6.04 2.69 -13.32
C GLY A 153 6.56 3.95 -14.03
N ASP A 154 6.02 5.13 -13.74
CA ASP A 154 6.55 6.39 -14.28
C ASP A 154 8.01 6.60 -13.87
N VAL A 155 8.82 7.09 -14.81
CA VAL A 155 10.16 7.62 -14.52
C VAL A 155 10.10 9.14 -14.66
N LEU A 156 10.16 9.83 -13.53
CA LEU A 156 10.19 11.29 -13.44
C LEU A 156 11.64 11.77 -13.42
N VAL A 157 11.98 12.63 -14.38
CA VAL A 157 13.30 13.25 -14.51
C VAL A 157 13.13 14.75 -14.28
N VAL A 158 13.75 15.26 -13.22
CA VAL A 158 13.76 16.68 -12.89
C VAL A 158 14.96 17.35 -13.55
N GLY A 159 14.70 18.32 -14.41
CA GLY A 159 15.71 19.10 -15.11
C GLY A 159 16.23 20.31 -14.32
N GLU A 160 17.27 20.93 -14.86
CA GLU A 160 17.91 22.11 -14.28
C GLU A 160 17.16 23.41 -14.57
N ARG A 161 17.14 24.31 -13.58
CA ARG A 161 16.74 25.70 -13.77
C ARG A 161 17.76 26.37 -14.69
N LEU A 162 17.34 26.67 -15.92
CA LEU A 162 18.13 27.49 -16.83
C LEU A 162 17.69 28.94 -16.58
N PHE A 163 18.61 29.71 -15.98
CA PHE A 163 18.65 31.16 -15.81
C PHE A 163 17.34 31.84 -15.36
#